data_AF-A0A7S3M8Y9-F1
#
_entry.id   AF-A0A7S3M8Y9-F1
#
_cell.length_a   1.000
_cell.length_b   1.000
_cell.length_c   1.000
_cell.angle_alpha   90.00
_cell.angle_beta   90.00
_cell.angle_gamma   90.00
#
_symmetry.space_group_name_H-M   'P 1'
#
loop_
_entity.id
_entity.type
_entity.pdbx_description
1 polymer ?
#
loop_
_entity_poly.entity_id
_entity_poly.type
_entity_poly.pdbx_seq_one_letter_code
_entity_poly.pdbx_strand_id
1 'polypeptide(L)'
;NKLLFRLGSSSGLSTTSAVHPLYPKLLEPLNLVGGVTLKNRVLMGSMHTGLEEPGGIFTRGGLEGMAAYFAERAKGEVGLIVTGGISPNNAGRGYIGAAKMSTMSESEQHNVVTDAVHAHGGKIAMQILHTGRYAYHPFPVSASPIQSPIGWFKPSAMSQVDIRETIDDFVKCATLAQTAGYDGVEIMGSEGYLINQFIAQRTNQRTDDWGGSYKNRIRLPIEIVKRVRQACGPQFIIIYRLSMLDLVEGGSTWQEVVELAKEIEVAGASIINTGIGWHEARIPTIATVVPRGGFAWVTQKMKGEV
;
A
#
# COMPACT_ATOMS: atom_id res chain seq x y z
N ASN A 1 -2.76 -57.94 -12.26
CA ASN A 1 -3.19 -57.52 -10.91
C ASN A 1 -1.97 -57.53 -10.01
N LYS A 2 -1.69 -56.40 -9.34
CA LYS A 2 -0.61 -56.09 -8.38
C LYS A 2 0.78 -55.66 -8.90
N LEU A 3 0.87 -54.33 -9.07
CA LEU A 3 2.01 -53.48 -8.68
C LEU A 3 2.56 -53.85 -7.29
N LEU A 4 3.89 -53.80 -7.12
CA LEU A 4 4.55 -53.54 -5.83
C LEU A 4 5.93 -52.86 -6.03
N PHE A 5 5.95 -51.56 -5.71
CA PHE A 5 7.00 -50.72 -5.14
C PHE A 5 8.48 -50.98 -5.48
N ARG A 6 9.09 -50.00 -6.19
CA ARG A 6 10.51 -49.65 -6.04
C ARG A 6 10.60 -48.30 -5.32
N LEU A 7 11.27 -48.31 -4.17
CA LEU A 7 11.71 -47.14 -3.42
C LEU A 7 12.72 -46.35 -4.26
N GLY A 8 12.35 -45.12 -4.63
CA GLY A 8 13.25 -44.14 -5.23
C GLY A 8 13.86 -43.28 -4.13
N SER A 9 15.19 -43.34 -4.03
CA SER A 9 16.01 -42.44 -3.22
C SER A 9 15.82 -40.99 -3.65
N SER A 10 15.49 -40.13 -2.69
CA SER A 10 15.38 -38.68 -2.85
C SER A 10 16.75 -38.05 -3.16
N SER A 11 17.06 -37.87 -4.43
CA SER A 11 18.07 -36.90 -4.87
C SER A 11 17.42 -35.52 -4.89
N GLY A 12 17.97 -34.59 -4.11
CA GLY A 12 17.52 -33.20 -4.06
C GLY A 12 17.47 -32.57 -5.45
N LEU A 13 16.26 -32.20 -5.87
CA LEU A 13 16.06 -31.34 -7.02
C LEU A 13 16.50 -29.93 -6.62
N SER A 14 17.74 -29.60 -6.98
CA SER A 14 18.14 -28.20 -7.19
C SER A 14 17.25 -27.64 -8.29
N THR A 15 16.25 -26.85 -7.92
CA THR A 15 15.40 -26.12 -8.86
C THR A 15 16.18 -24.91 -9.35
N THR A 16 17.11 -25.12 -10.27
CA THR A 16 17.57 -24.04 -11.15
C THR A 16 16.36 -23.59 -11.95
N SER A 17 15.71 -22.51 -11.52
CA SER A 17 14.63 -21.86 -12.25
C SER A 17 15.09 -21.64 -13.69
N ALA A 18 14.45 -22.34 -14.64
CA ALA A 18 14.75 -22.17 -16.05
C ALA A 18 14.40 -20.72 -16.42
N VAL A 19 15.41 -19.95 -16.82
CA VAL A 19 15.24 -18.56 -17.23
C VAL A 19 14.22 -18.50 -18.37
N HIS A 20 13.13 -17.74 -18.18
CA HIS A 20 12.08 -17.64 -19.20
C HIS A 20 12.63 -17.00 -20.49
N PRO A 21 12.48 -17.65 -21.67
CA PRO A 21 13.22 -17.26 -22.88
C PRO A 21 12.83 -15.87 -23.42
N LEU A 22 11.59 -15.44 -23.22
CA LEU A 22 11.09 -14.15 -23.71
C LEU A 22 11.09 -13.03 -22.66
N TYR A 23 11.03 -13.39 -21.37
CA TYR A 23 10.81 -12.44 -20.27
C TYR A 23 11.68 -12.77 -19.05
N PRO A 24 13.00 -12.89 -19.23
CA PRO A 24 13.90 -13.42 -18.21
C PRO A 24 13.90 -12.57 -16.93
N LYS A 25 13.76 -11.24 -17.06
CA LYS A 25 13.71 -10.31 -15.93
C LYS A 25 12.35 -10.17 -15.27
N LEU A 26 11.27 -10.33 -16.02
CA LEU A 26 9.93 -10.20 -15.45
C LEU A 26 9.59 -11.41 -14.57
N LEU A 27 9.99 -12.60 -15.03
CA LEU A 27 9.61 -13.87 -14.42
C LEU A 27 10.70 -14.48 -13.54
N GLU A 28 11.83 -13.79 -13.31
CA GLU A 28 12.81 -14.21 -12.30
C GLU A 28 12.27 -13.93 -10.88
N PRO A 29 12.48 -14.85 -9.93
CA PRO A 29 12.14 -14.61 -8.53
C PRO A 29 12.82 -13.37 -7.95
N LEU A 30 12.15 -12.73 -7.00
CA LEU A 30 12.67 -11.57 -6.27
C LEU A 30 12.71 -11.87 -4.78
N ASN A 31 13.91 -11.87 -4.19
CA ASN A 31 14.10 -11.94 -2.75
C ASN A 31 13.96 -10.55 -2.15
N LEU A 32 13.06 -10.41 -1.17
CA LEU A 32 12.83 -9.19 -0.43
C LEU A 32 13.65 -9.17 0.86
N VAL A 33 13.89 -7.97 1.38
CA VAL A 33 14.37 -7.77 2.74
C VAL A 33 13.39 -8.45 3.70
N GLY A 34 13.92 -9.20 4.68
CA GLY A 34 13.12 -10.01 5.59
C GLY A 34 13.02 -11.49 5.21
N GLY A 35 13.62 -11.92 4.09
CA GLY A 35 13.72 -13.33 3.71
C GLY A 35 12.51 -13.89 2.97
N VAL A 36 11.60 -13.04 2.50
CA VAL A 36 10.45 -13.44 1.68
C VAL A 36 10.83 -13.44 0.20
N THR A 37 10.50 -14.50 -0.51
CA THR A 37 10.70 -14.59 -1.96
C THR A 37 9.37 -14.44 -2.70
N LEU A 38 9.31 -13.52 -3.66
CA LEU A 38 8.25 -13.44 -4.65
C LEU A 38 8.61 -14.32 -5.85
N LYS A 39 7.63 -15.04 -6.39
CA LYS A 39 7.83 -15.96 -7.54
C LYS A 39 8.24 -15.26 -8.83
N ASN A 40 7.90 -13.98 -8.98
CA ASN A 40 8.30 -13.13 -10.10
C ASN A 40 8.20 -11.64 -9.71
N ARG A 41 8.50 -10.75 -10.67
CA ARG A 41 8.52 -9.28 -10.47
C ARG A 41 7.21 -8.58 -10.86
N VAL A 42 6.11 -9.31 -10.98
CA VAL A 42 4.79 -8.75 -11.30
C VAL A 42 4.03 -8.44 -10.02
N LEU A 43 3.72 -7.17 -9.81
CA LEU A 43 2.86 -6.70 -8.74
C LEU A 43 1.52 -6.24 -9.34
N MET A 44 0.41 -6.79 -8.86
CA MET A 44 -0.93 -6.27 -9.18
C MET A 44 -1.19 -5.07 -8.28
N GLY A 45 -1.19 -3.87 -8.88
CA GLY A 45 -1.34 -2.63 -8.15
C GLY A 45 -2.67 -2.53 -7.42
N SER A 46 -2.66 -1.79 -6.31
CA SER A 46 -3.87 -1.52 -5.53
C SER A 46 -4.95 -0.87 -6.38
N MET A 47 -6.15 -1.45 -6.33
CA MET A 47 -7.36 -0.96 -6.99
C MET A 47 -8.53 -1.12 -6.03
N HIS A 48 -9.19 -0.02 -5.71
CA HIS A 48 -10.44 -0.06 -4.94
C HIS A 48 -11.58 -0.51 -5.86
N THR A 49 -12.13 -1.69 -5.60
CA THR A 49 -13.12 -2.34 -6.48
C THR A 49 -14.58 -2.07 -6.07
N GLY A 50 -14.78 -1.60 -4.84
CA GLY A 50 -16.08 -1.52 -4.19
C GLY A 50 -16.53 -2.84 -3.56
N LEU A 51 -15.79 -3.94 -3.76
CA LEU A 51 -16.04 -5.23 -3.10
C LEU A 51 -15.54 -5.25 -1.65
N GLU A 52 -14.63 -4.34 -1.30
CA GLU A 52 -14.13 -4.12 0.05
C GLU A 52 -15.24 -3.63 0.99
N GLU A 53 -16.30 -3.05 0.41
CA GLU A 53 -17.24 -2.20 1.13
C GLU A 53 -18.37 -3.00 1.80
N PRO A 54 -18.57 -2.84 3.12
CA PRO A 54 -19.67 -3.49 3.82
C PRO A 54 -21.03 -3.15 3.19
N GLY A 55 -21.87 -4.16 3.01
CA GLY A 55 -23.22 -3.98 2.48
C GLY A 55 -23.34 -3.78 0.97
N GLY A 56 -22.22 -3.77 0.23
CA GLY A 56 -22.23 -3.81 -1.23
C GLY A 56 -22.87 -2.60 -1.90
N ILE A 57 -22.67 -1.41 -1.32
CA ILE A 57 -23.26 -0.13 -1.79
C ILE A 57 -22.95 0.14 -3.26
N PHE A 58 -21.70 -0.13 -3.68
CA PHE A 58 -21.24 0.11 -5.05
C PHE A 58 -21.14 -1.18 -5.87
N THR A 59 -20.66 -2.26 -5.27
CA THR A 59 -20.42 -3.54 -5.94
C THR A 59 -20.96 -4.67 -5.08
N ARG A 60 -21.76 -5.56 -5.67
CA ARG A 60 -22.27 -6.76 -4.98
C ARG A 60 -21.19 -7.83 -4.91
N GLY A 61 -21.23 -8.66 -3.86
CA GLY A 61 -20.35 -9.82 -3.69
C GLY A 61 -19.44 -9.74 -2.47
N GLY A 62 -19.13 -8.53 -1.99
CA GLY A 62 -18.33 -8.33 -0.79
C GLY A 62 -16.98 -9.07 -0.83
N LEU A 63 -16.52 -9.53 0.33
CA LEU A 63 -15.24 -10.22 0.46
C LEU A 63 -15.17 -11.55 -0.30
N GLU A 64 -16.29 -12.26 -0.50
CA GLU A 64 -16.33 -13.47 -1.34
C GLU A 64 -16.07 -13.16 -2.81
N GLY A 65 -16.68 -12.09 -3.32
CA GLY A 65 -16.39 -11.58 -4.66
C GLY A 65 -14.94 -11.13 -4.80
N MET A 66 -14.40 -10.49 -3.76
CA MET A 66 -13.00 -10.08 -3.70
C MET A 66 -12.05 -11.27 -3.68
N ALA A 67 -12.40 -12.34 -2.94
CA ALA A 67 -11.65 -13.58 -2.88
C ALA A 67 -11.57 -14.24 -4.26
N ALA A 68 -12.70 -14.41 -4.95
CA ALA A 68 -12.73 -14.94 -6.31
C ALA A 68 -11.93 -14.06 -7.30
N TYR A 69 -12.04 -12.73 -7.17
CA TYR A 69 -11.32 -11.77 -8.01
C TYR A 69 -9.80 -11.92 -7.91
N PHE A 70 -9.27 -12.00 -6.68
CA PHE A 70 -7.84 -12.13 -6.43
C PHE A 70 -7.32 -13.56 -6.62
N ALA A 71 -8.10 -14.59 -6.31
CA ALA A 71 -7.76 -15.99 -6.59
C ALA A 71 -7.47 -16.21 -8.08
N GLU A 72 -8.27 -15.62 -8.97
CA GLU A 72 -8.04 -15.72 -10.42
C GLU A 72 -6.69 -15.08 -10.83
N ARG A 73 -6.27 -13.98 -10.19
CA ARG A 73 -4.95 -13.36 -10.46
C ARG A 73 -3.81 -14.15 -9.83
N ALA A 74 -4.03 -14.76 -8.67
CA ALA A 74 -3.07 -15.67 -8.04
C ALA A 74 -2.81 -16.91 -8.91
N LYS A 75 -3.88 -17.49 -9.47
CA LYS A 75 -3.87 -18.57 -10.46
C LYS A 75 -3.19 -18.15 -11.77
N GLY A 76 -3.35 -16.89 -12.17
CA GLY A 76 -2.59 -16.24 -13.25
C GLY A 76 -1.12 -15.91 -12.90
N GLU A 77 -0.62 -16.43 -11.79
CA GLU A 77 0.77 -16.35 -11.35
C GLU A 77 1.30 -14.95 -11.03
N VAL A 78 0.46 -14.00 -10.61
CA VAL A 78 0.94 -12.71 -10.09
C VAL A 78 1.88 -12.92 -8.89
N GLY A 79 3.03 -12.23 -8.88
CA GLY A 79 4.05 -12.35 -7.84
C GLY A 79 3.63 -11.80 -6.48
N LEU A 80 2.96 -10.64 -6.48
CA LEU A 80 2.36 -10.03 -5.28
C LEU A 80 1.10 -9.25 -5.66
N ILE A 81 0.02 -9.43 -4.92
CA ILE A 81 -1.25 -8.71 -5.08
C ILE A 81 -1.36 -7.65 -3.99
N VAL A 82 -1.91 -6.47 -4.32
CA VAL A 82 -2.28 -5.46 -3.33
C VAL A 82 -3.78 -5.17 -3.42
N THR A 83 -4.49 -5.19 -2.30
CA THR A 83 -5.93 -4.88 -2.25
C THR A 83 -6.24 -3.43 -2.61
N GLY A 84 -7.52 -3.09 -2.76
CA GLY A 84 -7.98 -1.72 -2.60
C GLY A 84 -7.63 -1.14 -1.22
N GLY A 85 -7.66 0.19 -1.12
CA GLY A 85 -7.34 0.90 0.11
C GLY A 85 -8.40 0.69 1.20
N ILE A 86 -7.96 0.25 2.37
CA ILE A 86 -8.80 0.01 3.55
C ILE A 86 -8.38 0.96 4.66
N SER A 87 -9.35 1.61 5.31
CA SER A 87 -9.05 2.63 6.31
C SER A 87 -8.52 2.03 7.61
N PRO A 88 -7.55 2.68 8.29
CA PRO A 88 -7.14 2.28 9.64
C PRO A 88 -8.16 2.71 10.71
N ASN A 89 -8.88 3.81 10.49
CA ASN A 89 -9.82 4.37 11.46
C ASN A 89 -11.06 5.00 10.80
N ASN A 90 -11.99 5.55 11.58
CA ASN A 90 -13.23 6.11 11.04
C ASN A 90 -13.02 7.41 10.25
N ALA A 91 -12.06 8.25 10.66
CA ALA A 91 -11.77 9.53 10.02
C ALA A 91 -11.07 9.38 8.65
N GLY A 92 -10.41 8.24 8.42
CA GLY A 92 -9.73 7.94 7.17
C GLY A 92 -10.57 7.29 6.08
N ARG A 93 -11.85 7.01 6.35
CA ARG A 93 -12.74 6.37 5.40
C ARG A 93 -13.00 7.26 4.18
N GLY A 94 -13.29 6.66 3.04
CA GLY A 94 -13.73 7.41 1.85
C GLY A 94 -15.09 8.07 2.06
N TYR A 95 -15.98 7.41 2.79
CA TYR A 95 -17.32 7.86 3.14
C TYR A 95 -17.80 7.10 4.38
N ILE A 96 -18.94 7.52 4.96
CA ILE A 96 -19.48 6.88 6.16
C ILE A 96 -19.85 5.42 5.84
N GLY A 97 -19.35 4.48 6.63
CA GLY A 97 -19.60 3.05 6.43
C GLY A 97 -18.56 2.32 5.58
N ALA A 98 -17.65 3.03 4.90
CA ALA A 98 -16.63 2.41 4.06
C ALA A 98 -15.68 1.45 4.83
N ALA A 99 -15.00 0.59 4.10
CA ALA A 99 -14.13 -0.46 4.59
C ALA A 99 -13.06 0.07 5.56
N LYS A 100 -12.86 -0.68 6.64
CA LYS A 100 -11.89 -0.36 7.68
C LYS A 100 -11.40 -1.65 8.33
N MET A 101 -10.15 -1.62 8.79
CA MET A 101 -9.53 -2.70 9.54
C MET A 101 -9.08 -2.18 10.91
N SER A 102 -9.95 -2.28 11.92
CA SER A 102 -9.72 -1.71 13.25
C SER A 102 -10.17 -2.59 14.42
N THR A 103 -10.83 -3.72 14.13
CA THR A 103 -11.32 -4.69 15.11
C THR A 103 -10.97 -6.11 14.67
N MET A 104 -10.93 -7.04 15.62
CA MET A 104 -10.68 -8.45 15.31
C MET A 104 -11.77 -9.05 14.41
N SER A 105 -13.03 -8.67 14.61
CA SER A 105 -14.12 -9.16 13.76
C SER A 105 -13.98 -8.69 12.30
N GLU A 106 -13.55 -7.44 12.07
CA GLU A 106 -13.20 -6.98 10.72
C GLU A 106 -12.03 -7.79 10.13
N SER A 107 -11.01 -8.13 10.95
CA SER A 107 -9.88 -8.96 10.54
C SER A 107 -10.29 -10.36 10.10
N GLU A 108 -11.05 -11.06 10.93
CA GLU A 108 -11.47 -12.46 10.67
C GLU A 108 -12.26 -12.60 9.37
N GLN A 109 -13.03 -11.58 9.00
CA GLN A 109 -13.80 -11.56 7.75
C GLN A 109 -12.88 -11.60 6.51
N HIS A 110 -11.65 -11.09 6.60
CA HIS A 110 -10.71 -11.05 5.48
C HIS A 110 -10.00 -12.38 5.21
N ASN A 111 -10.08 -13.36 6.14
CA ASN A 111 -9.44 -14.67 5.97
C ASN A 111 -9.88 -15.35 4.66
N VAL A 112 -11.15 -15.21 4.26
CA VAL A 112 -11.66 -15.79 3.02
C VAL A 112 -10.89 -15.33 1.77
N VAL A 113 -10.38 -14.09 1.80
CA VAL A 113 -9.64 -13.50 0.67
C VAL A 113 -8.21 -14.01 0.64
N THR A 114 -7.54 -14.04 1.79
CA THR A 114 -6.15 -14.47 1.92
C THR A 114 -6.04 -15.98 1.66
N ASP A 115 -6.95 -16.78 2.23
CA ASP A 115 -7.06 -18.22 1.99
C ASP A 115 -7.22 -18.54 0.51
N ALA A 116 -8.09 -17.82 -0.21
CA ALA A 116 -8.33 -18.04 -1.64
C ALA A 116 -7.10 -17.72 -2.50
N VAL A 117 -6.32 -16.70 -2.14
CA VAL A 117 -5.06 -16.37 -2.83
C VAL A 117 -3.98 -17.42 -2.53
N HIS A 118 -3.86 -17.81 -1.27
CA HIS A 118 -2.85 -18.77 -0.81
C HIS A 118 -3.11 -20.18 -1.35
N ALA A 119 -4.38 -20.57 -1.58
CA ALA A 119 -4.75 -21.81 -2.25
C ALA A 119 -4.14 -21.96 -3.65
N HIS A 120 -3.77 -20.85 -4.31
CA HIS A 120 -3.09 -20.81 -5.60
C HIS A 120 -1.60 -20.43 -5.49
N GLY A 121 -1.00 -20.51 -4.28
CA GLY A 121 0.38 -20.13 -4.04
C GLY A 121 0.68 -18.66 -4.37
N GLY A 122 -0.34 -17.80 -4.28
CA GLY A 122 -0.18 -16.35 -4.41
C GLY A 122 0.29 -15.72 -3.11
N LYS A 123 0.65 -14.43 -3.19
CA LYS A 123 0.88 -13.57 -2.03
C LYS A 123 0.03 -12.33 -2.15
N ILE A 124 -0.49 -11.84 -1.03
CA ILE A 124 -1.34 -10.64 -1.01
C ILE A 124 -1.03 -9.74 0.16
N ALA A 125 -0.96 -8.44 -0.10
CA ALA A 125 -0.83 -7.38 0.88
C ALA A 125 -2.09 -6.51 0.93
N MET A 126 -2.46 -6.05 2.12
CA MET A 126 -3.58 -5.12 2.29
C MET A 126 -3.08 -3.67 2.18
N GLN A 127 -3.66 -2.84 1.32
CA GLN A 127 -3.33 -1.41 1.34
C GLN A 127 -4.05 -0.71 2.51
N ILE A 128 -3.27 -0.07 3.37
CA ILE A 128 -3.77 0.84 4.41
C ILE A 128 -3.82 2.25 3.83
N LEU A 129 -5.03 2.81 3.73
CA LEU A 129 -5.28 4.12 3.14
C LEU A 129 -6.13 4.99 4.07
N HIS A 130 -5.60 6.14 4.45
CA HIS A 130 -6.37 7.18 5.12
C HIS A 130 -6.59 8.35 4.14
N THR A 131 -7.84 8.61 3.76
CA THR A 131 -8.17 9.59 2.70
C THR A 131 -7.86 11.04 3.08
N GLY A 132 -7.89 11.35 4.37
CA GLY A 132 -7.55 12.68 4.89
C GLY A 132 -8.52 13.74 4.35
N ARG A 133 -8.02 14.85 3.81
CA ARG A 133 -8.86 15.91 3.24
C ARG A 133 -9.70 15.53 2.02
N TYR A 134 -9.52 14.32 1.46
CA TYR A 134 -10.33 13.80 0.35
C TYR A 134 -11.53 12.98 0.80
N ALA A 135 -11.73 12.81 2.10
CA ALA A 135 -12.88 12.08 2.59
C ALA A 135 -14.20 12.75 2.20
N TYR A 136 -15.16 11.95 1.75
CA TYR A 136 -16.50 12.36 1.37
C TYR A 136 -17.49 12.13 2.54
N HIS A 137 -17.13 12.67 3.70
CA HIS A 137 -17.96 12.68 4.91
C HIS A 137 -17.63 13.94 5.73
N PRO A 138 -18.52 14.39 6.64
CA PRO A 138 -18.40 15.70 7.31
C PRO A 138 -17.34 15.77 8.42
N PHE A 139 -16.49 14.75 8.54
CA PHE A 139 -15.45 14.66 9.58
C PHE A 139 -14.05 14.39 9.01
N PRO A 140 -13.62 14.98 7.88
CA PRO A 140 -12.28 14.75 7.39
C PRO A 140 -11.26 15.38 8.32
N VAL A 141 -10.07 14.78 8.39
CA VAL A 141 -8.92 15.33 9.12
C VAL A 141 -7.72 15.46 8.19
N SER A 142 -6.84 16.42 8.49
CA SER A 142 -5.59 16.62 7.74
C SER A 142 -4.54 17.34 8.59
N ALA A 143 -3.34 17.53 8.05
CA ALA A 143 -2.27 18.27 8.70
C ALA A 143 -2.67 19.71 9.04
N SER A 144 -3.45 20.37 8.18
CA SER A 144 -3.94 21.74 8.33
C SER A 144 -5.37 21.86 7.82
N PRO A 145 -6.14 22.89 8.24
CA PRO A 145 -7.56 23.00 7.90
C PRO A 145 -7.73 23.64 6.51
N ILE A 146 -7.14 23.00 5.48
CA ILE A 146 -7.11 23.48 4.09
C ILE A 146 -7.99 22.56 3.26
N GLN A 147 -9.15 23.09 2.84
CA GLN A 147 -10.08 22.35 1.99
C GLN A 147 -9.43 22.03 0.63
N SER A 148 -9.68 20.82 0.14
CA SER A 148 -9.28 20.42 -1.21
C SER A 148 -10.13 21.15 -2.26
N PRO A 149 -9.57 21.59 -3.40
CA PRO A 149 -10.34 22.13 -4.52
C PRO A 149 -11.37 21.17 -5.12
N ILE A 150 -11.20 19.86 -4.91
CA ILE A 150 -12.12 18.80 -5.36
C ILE A 150 -12.98 18.23 -4.21
N GLY A 151 -12.70 18.65 -2.96
CA GLY A 151 -13.34 18.11 -1.77
C GLY A 151 -14.53 18.97 -1.32
N TRP A 152 -15.58 18.31 -0.82
CA TRP A 152 -16.80 18.99 -0.37
C TRP A 152 -16.70 19.52 1.06
N PHE A 153 -15.87 18.87 1.88
CA PHE A 153 -15.73 19.18 3.30
C PHE A 153 -14.34 19.73 3.60
N LYS A 154 -14.29 20.79 4.40
CA LYS A 154 -13.04 21.32 4.96
C LYS A 154 -12.56 20.38 6.07
N PRO A 155 -11.31 19.90 6.05
CA PRO A 155 -10.80 19.03 7.11
C PRO A 155 -10.57 19.81 8.40
N SER A 156 -10.70 19.14 9.53
CA SER A 156 -10.16 19.60 10.80
C SER A 156 -8.64 19.40 10.83
N ALA A 157 -7.93 20.33 11.44
CA ALA A 157 -6.50 20.18 11.69
C ALA A 157 -6.27 19.19 12.83
N MET A 158 -5.50 18.14 12.57
CA MET A 158 -5.20 17.13 13.60
C MET A 158 -4.40 17.73 14.76
N SER A 159 -4.78 17.41 16.00
CA SER A 159 -3.95 17.69 17.16
C SER A 159 -2.72 16.77 17.20
N GLN A 160 -1.71 17.07 18.03
CA GLN A 160 -0.59 16.14 18.22
C GLN A 160 -1.03 14.78 18.79
N VAL A 161 -2.14 14.76 19.54
CA VAL A 161 -2.74 13.53 20.07
C VAL A 161 -3.36 12.75 18.92
N ASP A 162 -4.20 13.39 18.09
CA ASP A 162 -4.84 12.76 16.94
C ASP A 162 -3.80 12.14 15.98
N ILE A 163 -2.65 12.81 15.80
CA ILE A 163 -1.56 12.30 14.98
C ILE A 163 -0.97 11.01 15.57
N ARG A 164 -0.70 10.99 16.88
CA ARG A 164 -0.16 9.79 17.55
C ARG A 164 -1.16 8.65 17.57
N GLU A 165 -2.43 8.94 17.86
CA GLU A 165 -3.51 7.95 17.80
C GLU A 165 -3.67 7.39 16.39
N THR A 166 -3.58 8.23 15.36
CA THR A 166 -3.61 7.77 13.97
C THR A 166 -2.42 6.87 13.66
N ILE A 167 -1.20 7.19 14.13
CA ILE A 167 -0.05 6.28 13.98
C ILE A 167 -0.36 4.92 14.62
N ASP A 168 -0.91 4.91 15.83
CA ASP A 168 -1.27 3.68 16.54
C ASP A 168 -2.38 2.91 15.80
N ASP A 169 -3.34 3.60 15.18
CA ASP A 169 -4.36 3.00 14.32
C ASP A 169 -3.75 2.34 13.07
N PHE A 170 -2.75 2.95 12.43
CA PHE A 170 -2.02 2.32 11.32
C PHE A 170 -1.30 1.04 11.77
N VAL A 171 -0.66 1.07 12.94
CA VAL A 171 0.01 -0.11 13.52
C VAL A 171 -1.01 -1.21 13.81
N LYS A 172 -2.13 -0.88 14.46
CA LYS A 172 -3.22 -1.82 14.74
C LYS A 172 -3.83 -2.40 13.46
N CYS A 173 -4.04 -1.56 12.45
CA CYS A 173 -4.54 -1.99 11.15
C CYS A 173 -3.60 -3.01 10.49
N ALA A 174 -2.29 -2.78 10.56
CA ALA A 174 -1.31 -3.72 10.03
C ALA A 174 -1.23 -5.05 10.81
N THR A 175 -1.31 -5.02 12.14
CA THR A 175 -1.31 -6.25 12.96
C THR A 175 -2.60 -7.07 12.77
N LEU A 176 -3.73 -6.40 12.58
CA LEU A 176 -4.98 -7.05 12.17
C LEU A 176 -4.86 -7.64 10.77
N ALA A 177 -4.31 -6.92 9.79
CA ALA A 177 -4.06 -7.50 8.47
C ALA A 177 -3.17 -8.75 8.53
N GLN A 178 -2.12 -8.72 9.37
CA GLN A 178 -1.29 -9.91 9.60
C GLN A 178 -2.08 -11.06 10.23
N THR A 179 -2.97 -10.77 11.19
CA THR A 179 -3.85 -11.76 11.83
C THR A 179 -4.84 -12.36 10.82
N ALA A 180 -5.31 -11.57 9.85
CA ALA A 180 -6.15 -12.01 8.75
C ALA A 180 -5.42 -12.85 7.68
N GLY A 181 -4.12 -13.11 7.86
CA GLY A 181 -3.33 -13.91 6.94
C GLY A 181 -2.78 -13.15 5.72
N TYR A 182 -2.81 -11.82 5.69
CA TYR A 182 -2.09 -11.10 4.64
C TYR A 182 -0.57 -11.34 4.77
N ASP A 183 0.15 -11.41 3.64
CA ASP A 183 1.61 -11.53 3.62
C ASP A 183 2.31 -10.20 3.99
N GLY A 184 1.54 -9.11 3.98
CA GLY A 184 2.05 -7.76 4.22
C GLY A 184 1.01 -6.67 4.13
N VAL A 185 1.47 -5.43 4.16
CA VAL A 185 0.66 -4.23 3.94
C VAL A 185 1.33 -3.27 2.98
N GLU A 186 0.53 -2.48 2.27
CA GLU A 186 0.98 -1.28 1.58
C GLU A 186 0.53 -0.03 2.34
N ILE A 187 1.48 0.77 2.81
CA ILE A 187 1.20 2.08 3.43
C ILE A 187 1.10 3.10 2.30
N MET A 188 -0.09 3.67 2.11
CA MET A 188 -0.38 4.61 1.04
C MET A 188 0.12 6.02 1.36
N GLY A 189 1.33 6.32 0.91
CA GLY A 189 2.03 7.60 1.11
C GLY A 189 1.93 8.60 -0.04
N SER A 190 1.05 8.38 -1.02
CA SER A 190 0.99 9.16 -2.27
C SER A 190 -0.43 9.66 -2.62
N GLU A 191 -0.60 10.17 -3.85
CA GLU A 191 -1.88 10.59 -4.45
C GLU A 191 -2.62 11.70 -3.71
N GLY A 192 -1.93 12.43 -2.82
CA GLY A 192 -2.53 13.49 -2.02
C GLY A 192 -3.40 13.03 -0.86
N TYR A 193 -3.30 11.76 -0.44
CA TYR A 193 -3.95 11.24 0.77
C TYR A 193 -3.23 11.66 2.05
N LEU A 194 -3.73 11.27 3.23
CA LEU A 194 -3.32 11.87 4.52
C LEU A 194 -1.80 11.96 4.71
N ILE A 195 -1.08 10.86 4.49
CA ILE A 195 0.38 10.84 4.66
C ILE A 195 1.04 11.84 3.71
N ASN A 196 0.64 11.85 2.43
CA ASN A 196 1.14 12.80 1.45
C ASN A 196 0.78 14.25 1.81
N GLN A 197 -0.37 14.46 2.45
CA GLN A 197 -0.82 15.78 2.95
C GLN A 197 0.06 16.30 4.10
N PHE A 198 0.64 15.42 4.92
CA PHE A 198 1.64 15.83 5.91
C PHE A 198 2.99 16.16 5.26
N ILE A 199 3.38 15.45 4.21
CA ILE A 199 4.69 15.63 3.55
C ILE A 199 4.73 16.95 2.75
N ALA A 200 3.71 17.23 1.95
CA ALA A 200 3.70 18.35 1.02
C ALA A 200 3.46 19.69 1.73
N GLN A 201 4.26 20.72 1.39
CA GLN A 201 4.10 22.08 1.92
C GLN A 201 2.73 22.66 1.56
N ARG A 202 2.19 22.29 0.40
CA ARG A 202 0.85 22.67 -0.07
C ARG A 202 -0.25 22.50 0.98
N THR A 203 -0.14 21.48 1.82
CA THR A 203 -1.21 21.00 2.70
C THR A 203 -0.83 21.00 4.18
N ASN A 204 0.47 21.11 4.48
CA ASN A 204 0.97 21.17 5.84
C ASN A 204 1.54 22.56 6.14
N GLN A 205 0.74 23.37 6.82
CA GLN A 205 1.07 24.71 7.31
C GLN A 205 1.29 24.72 8.83
N ARG A 206 1.60 23.56 9.42
CA ARG A 206 1.84 23.45 10.86
C ARG A 206 3.19 24.07 11.23
N THR A 207 3.28 24.54 12.47
CA THR A 207 4.48 25.13 13.06
C THR A 207 5.06 24.29 14.20
N ASP A 208 4.48 23.11 14.45
CA ASP A 208 4.94 22.15 15.45
C ASP A 208 5.88 21.08 14.85
N ASP A 209 6.19 20.05 15.64
CA ASP A 209 7.11 18.97 15.26
C ASP A 209 6.62 18.08 14.11
N TRP A 210 5.40 18.35 13.59
CA TRP A 210 4.80 17.65 12.46
C TRP A 210 4.68 18.52 11.20
N GLY A 211 5.20 19.75 11.22
CA GLY A 211 5.29 20.61 10.04
C GLY A 211 6.43 21.63 10.06
N GLY A 212 6.38 22.60 9.15
CA GLY A 212 7.48 23.53 8.90
C GLY A 212 8.60 22.85 8.11
N SER A 213 9.70 22.48 8.78
CA SER A 213 10.86 21.85 8.14
C SER A 213 10.50 20.51 7.47
N TYR A 214 11.23 20.12 6.40
CA TYR A 214 10.95 18.85 5.72
C TYR A 214 11.07 17.65 6.67
N LYS A 215 12.11 17.64 7.52
CA LYS A 215 12.31 16.65 8.57
C LYS A 215 11.07 16.44 9.46
N ASN A 216 10.36 17.50 9.81
CA ASN A 216 9.13 17.41 10.58
C ASN A 216 7.95 16.90 9.73
N ARG A 217 7.85 17.35 8.48
CA ARG A 217 6.79 16.92 7.54
C ARG A 217 6.84 15.42 7.21
N ILE A 218 8.04 14.83 7.18
CA ILE A 218 8.23 13.39 6.95
C ILE A 218 8.20 12.54 8.23
N ARG A 219 8.01 13.15 9.41
CA ARG A 219 7.99 12.40 10.67
C ARG A 219 6.85 11.38 10.72
N LEU A 220 5.66 11.74 10.23
CA LEU A 220 4.49 10.87 10.21
C LEU A 220 4.72 9.55 9.45
N PRO A 221 5.10 9.56 8.14
CA PRO A 221 5.31 8.31 7.41
C PRO A 221 6.43 7.44 8.00
N ILE A 222 7.52 8.06 8.49
CA ILE A 222 8.65 7.34 9.10
C ILE A 222 8.19 6.62 10.37
N GLU A 223 7.48 7.30 11.27
CA GLU A 223 6.97 6.71 12.51
C GLU A 223 5.98 5.57 12.22
N ILE A 224 5.11 5.71 11.22
CA ILE A 224 4.19 4.64 10.81
C ILE A 224 4.97 3.41 10.34
N VAL A 225 5.86 3.54 9.35
CA VAL A 225 6.61 2.41 8.80
C VAL A 225 7.45 1.72 9.87
N LYS A 226 8.16 2.51 10.69
CA LYS A 226 9.01 2.00 11.76
C LYS A 226 8.22 1.21 12.79
N ARG A 227 7.09 1.72 13.26
CA ARG A 227 6.28 1.03 14.28
C ARG A 227 5.54 -0.18 13.72
N VAL A 228 5.07 -0.13 12.47
CA VAL A 228 4.50 -1.30 11.79
C VAL A 228 5.55 -2.40 11.65
N ARG A 229 6.78 -2.06 11.25
CA ARG A 229 7.89 -3.03 11.19
C ARG A 229 8.18 -3.64 12.56
N GLN A 230 8.21 -2.83 13.61
CA GLN A 230 8.42 -3.32 14.98
C GLN A 230 7.32 -4.28 15.45
N ALA A 231 6.06 -3.98 15.11
CA ALA A 231 4.92 -4.79 15.54
C ALA A 231 4.75 -6.10 14.77
N CYS A 232 4.98 -6.08 13.44
CA CYS A 232 4.72 -7.23 12.58
C CYS A 232 5.95 -8.12 12.31
N GLY A 233 7.14 -7.69 12.73
CA GLY A 233 8.39 -8.44 12.57
C GLY A 233 8.96 -8.39 11.16
N PRO A 234 10.14 -9.01 10.92
CA PRO A 234 10.93 -8.82 9.70
C PRO A 234 10.35 -9.52 8.45
N GLN A 235 9.59 -10.60 8.60
CA GLN A 235 9.06 -11.37 7.47
C GLN A 235 7.76 -10.79 6.88
N PHE A 236 7.12 -9.85 7.58
CA PHE A 236 5.91 -9.20 7.07
C PHE A 236 6.28 -8.18 5.99
N ILE A 237 5.71 -8.29 4.79
CA ILE A 237 6.05 -7.37 3.71
C ILE A 237 5.49 -5.98 4.05
N ILE A 238 6.34 -4.95 4.01
CA ILE A 238 5.88 -3.56 4.10
C ILE A 238 6.20 -2.86 2.79
N ILE A 239 5.16 -2.53 2.04
CA ILE A 239 5.28 -1.70 0.85
C ILE A 239 5.00 -0.26 1.29
N TYR A 240 5.83 0.70 0.92
CA TYR A 240 5.50 2.12 1.05
C TYR A 240 5.29 2.71 -0.34
N ARG A 241 4.10 3.24 -0.60
CA ARG A 241 3.81 3.89 -1.88
C ARG A 241 4.22 5.35 -1.81
N LEU A 242 5.41 5.64 -2.32
CA LEU A 242 6.04 6.95 -2.31
C LEU A 242 5.53 7.81 -3.46
N SER A 243 5.04 9.01 -3.17
CA SER A 243 4.79 10.00 -4.22
C SER A 243 6.11 10.48 -4.80
N MET A 244 6.46 10.00 -6.01
CA MET A 244 7.71 10.40 -6.66
C MET A 244 7.53 11.62 -7.57
N LEU A 245 6.28 11.95 -7.91
CA LEU A 245 5.88 13.15 -8.63
C LEU A 245 4.52 13.60 -8.12
N ASP A 246 4.45 14.66 -7.31
CA ASP A 246 3.16 15.14 -6.78
C ASP A 246 2.28 15.82 -7.87
N LEU A 247 2.89 16.44 -8.89
CA LEU A 247 2.22 17.15 -10.00
C LEU A 247 1.24 18.26 -9.56
N VAL A 248 1.48 18.85 -8.39
CA VAL A 248 0.79 20.01 -7.84
C VAL A 248 1.79 21.04 -7.34
N GLU A 249 1.41 22.32 -7.34
CA GLU A 249 2.21 23.39 -6.73
C GLU A 249 2.36 23.18 -5.22
N GLY A 250 3.57 23.35 -4.70
CA GLY A 250 3.89 23.11 -3.29
C GLY A 250 4.01 21.62 -2.93
N GLY A 251 4.13 20.75 -3.93
CA GLY A 251 4.55 19.35 -3.77
C GLY A 251 6.05 19.22 -3.46
N SER A 252 6.49 17.99 -3.25
CA SER A 252 7.87 17.66 -2.89
C SER A 252 8.82 17.85 -4.07
N THR A 253 10.01 18.38 -3.78
CA THR A 253 11.13 18.41 -4.72
C THR A 253 11.75 17.02 -4.90
N TRP A 254 12.57 16.81 -5.93
CA TRP A 254 13.25 15.52 -6.15
C TRP A 254 14.15 15.14 -4.96
N GLN A 255 14.90 16.10 -4.42
CA GLN A 255 15.80 15.90 -3.29
C GLN A 255 15.03 15.47 -2.05
N GLU A 256 13.89 16.11 -1.78
CA GLU A 256 12.98 15.72 -0.71
C GLU A 256 12.46 14.29 -0.92
N VAL A 257 11.98 13.95 -2.13
CA VAL A 257 11.52 12.59 -2.46
C VAL A 257 12.61 11.53 -2.22
N VAL A 258 13.86 11.82 -2.59
CA VAL A 258 15.01 10.93 -2.35
C VAL A 258 15.32 10.80 -0.86
N GLU A 259 15.31 11.90 -0.11
CA GLU A 259 15.52 11.88 1.34
C GLU A 259 14.46 11.01 2.03
N LEU A 260 13.18 11.19 1.70
CA LEU A 260 12.12 10.35 2.24
C LEU A 260 12.27 8.88 1.83
N ALA A 261 12.66 8.58 0.59
CA ALA A 261 12.87 7.19 0.15
C ALA A 261 13.93 6.48 1.02
N LYS A 262 15.06 7.14 1.29
CA LYS A 262 16.14 6.63 2.15
C LYS A 262 15.68 6.45 3.60
N GLU A 263 14.96 7.42 4.15
CA GLU A 263 14.44 7.32 5.52
C GLU A 263 13.40 6.20 5.66
N ILE A 264 12.61 5.93 4.62
CA ILE A 264 11.63 4.84 4.60
C ILE A 264 12.29 3.46 4.47
N GLU A 265 13.38 3.36 3.69
CA GLU A 265 14.23 2.17 3.67
C GLU A 265 14.78 1.88 5.07
N VAL A 266 15.39 2.89 5.72
CA VAL A 266 15.93 2.78 7.09
C VAL A 266 14.83 2.42 8.11
N ALA A 267 13.62 2.97 7.95
CA ALA A 267 12.48 2.66 8.81
C ALA A 267 12.02 1.19 8.68
N GLY A 268 12.38 0.50 7.59
CA GLY A 268 12.19 -0.93 7.41
C GLY A 268 11.14 -1.32 6.38
N ALA A 269 10.87 -0.48 5.38
CA ALA A 269 10.07 -0.91 4.22
C ALA A 269 10.78 -2.05 3.45
N SER A 270 10.01 -3.04 3.01
CA SER A 270 10.49 -4.14 2.15
C SER A 270 10.53 -3.73 0.67
N ILE A 271 9.59 -2.87 0.25
CA ILE A 271 9.42 -2.40 -1.14
C ILE A 271 9.03 -0.92 -1.11
N ILE A 272 9.65 -0.10 -1.96
CA ILE A 272 9.14 1.23 -2.28
C ILE A 272 8.38 1.13 -3.61
N ASN A 273 7.08 1.39 -3.57
CA ASN A 273 6.23 1.48 -4.75
C ASN A 273 6.09 2.94 -5.20
N THR A 274 5.86 3.17 -6.49
CA THR A 274 5.79 4.51 -7.08
C THR A 274 4.35 5.01 -7.13
N GLY A 275 4.10 6.19 -6.58
CA GLY A 275 2.89 7.00 -6.79
C GLY A 275 3.18 8.18 -7.72
N ILE A 276 2.22 8.51 -8.60
CA ILE A 276 2.36 9.56 -9.60
C ILE A 276 1.11 10.43 -9.63
N GLY A 277 1.28 11.68 -9.26
CA GLY A 277 0.25 12.70 -9.23
C GLY A 277 -0.53 12.70 -7.92
N TRP A 278 -1.42 13.68 -7.85
CA TRP A 278 -2.50 13.78 -6.86
C TRP A 278 -3.82 13.77 -7.62
N HIS A 279 -4.93 13.48 -6.93
CA HIS A 279 -6.28 13.68 -7.49
C HIS A 279 -6.56 15.14 -7.90
N GLU A 280 -5.85 16.09 -7.31
CA GLU A 280 -5.89 17.53 -7.68
C GLU A 280 -5.05 17.89 -8.91
N ALA A 281 -4.16 16.99 -9.37
CA ALA A 281 -3.26 17.28 -10.47
C ALA A 281 -4.05 17.47 -11.77
N ARG A 282 -3.67 18.49 -12.55
CA ARG A 282 -4.26 18.76 -13.87
C ARG A 282 -3.55 18.03 -15.01
N ILE A 283 -2.48 17.31 -14.70
CA ILE A 283 -1.71 16.52 -15.66
C ILE A 283 -2.26 15.09 -15.64
N PRO A 284 -2.67 14.53 -16.79
CA PRO A 284 -3.14 13.15 -16.86
C PRO A 284 -2.05 12.15 -16.44
N THR A 285 -2.39 11.23 -15.53
CA THR A 285 -1.46 10.21 -15.02
C THR A 285 -1.80 8.79 -15.43
N ILE A 286 -3.08 8.48 -15.66
CA ILE A 286 -3.55 7.12 -16.00
C ILE A 286 -4.47 7.04 -17.22
N ALA A 287 -4.93 8.18 -17.74
CA ALA A 287 -5.82 8.21 -18.91
C ALA A 287 -5.12 7.67 -20.17
N THR A 288 -5.88 7.22 -21.15
CA THR A 288 -5.36 6.60 -22.39
C THR A 288 -4.42 7.48 -23.20
N VAL A 289 -4.44 8.80 -22.99
CA VAL A 289 -3.51 9.76 -23.59
C VAL A 289 -2.07 9.62 -23.04
N VAL A 290 -1.91 9.01 -21.87
CA VAL A 290 -0.59 8.76 -21.27
C VAL A 290 0.08 7.59 -22.00
N PRO A 291 1.32 7.76 -22.49
CA PRO A 291 2.01 6.69 -23.20
C PRO A 291 2.32 5.51 -22.28
N ARG A 292 2.43 4.30 -22.87
CA ARG A 292 2.84 3.10 -22.14
C ARG A 292 4.18 3.34 -21.45
N GLY A 293 4.24 3.09 -20.15
CA GLY A 293 5.47 3.32 -19.36
C GLY A 293 5.85 4.80 -19.23
N GLY A 294 4.93 5.75 -19.43
CA GLY A 294 5.21 7.19 -19.47
C GLY A 294 5.89 7.76 -18.22
N PHE A 295 5.84 7.05 -17.09
CA PHE A 295 6.48 7.43 -15.82
C PHE A 295 7.58 6.46 -15.35
N ALA A 296 7.90 5.41 -16.12
CA ALA A 296 8.90 4.42 -15.72
C ALA A 296 10.30 5.04 -15.47
N TRP A 297 10.61 6.14 -16.17
CA TRP A 297 11.85 6.90 -16.00
C TRP A 297 12.03 7.46 -14.58
N VAL A 298 10.93 7.77 -13.87
CA VAL A 298 10.98 8.32 -12.51
C VAL A 298 11.49 7.27 -11.55
N THR A 299 10.92 6.07 -11.60
CA THR A 299 11.36 4.93 -10.79
C THR A 299 12.77 4.49 -11.19
N GLN A 300 13.11 4.53 -12.49
CA GLN A 300 14.47 4.28 -12.95
C GLN A 300 15.49 5.25 -12.35
N LYS A 301 15.12 6.54 -12.23
CA LYS A 301 15.95 7.55 -11.58
C LYS A 301 16.13 7.25 -10.09
N MET A 302 15.06 6.84 -9.39
CA MET A 302 15.10 6.48 -7.96
C MET A 302 15.99 5.26 -7.69
N LYS A 303 16.04 4.28 -8.59
CA LYS A 303 16.93 3.10 -8.47
C LYS A 303 18.42 3.47 -8.36
N GLY A 304 18.83 4.66 -8.81
CA GLY A 304 20.21 5.15 -8.63
C GLY A 304 20.49 5.76 -7.25
N GLU A 305 19.46 5.96 -6.42
CA GLU A 305 19.53 6.71 -5.17
C GLU A 305 19.34 5.81 -3.93
N VAL A 306 18.55 4.74 -4.06
CA VAL A 306 18.17 3.75 -3.03
C VAL A 306 18.34 2.35 -3.60
#